data_AF-A0A0W0TSU2-F1
#
_entry.id   AF-A0A0W0TSU2-F1
#
_cell.length_a   1.000
_cell.length_b   1.000
_cell.length_c   1.000
_cell.angle_alpha   90.00
_cell.angle_beta   90.00
_cell.angle_gamma   90.00
#
_symmetry.space_group_name_H-M   'P 1'
#
loop_
_entity.id
_entity.type
_entity.pdbx_description
1 polymer ?
#
loop_
_entity_poly.entity_id
_entity_poly.type
_entity_poly.pdbx_seq_one_letter_code
_entity_poly.pdbx_strand_id
1 'polypeptide(L)'
;MLTPHGQPADKIDKIMLLATWTKTLQYESFFPEQSSTSFISAGMGKPTYPVDLNTVAYFEAYWKKVGDMAAVGMQNLDKVQEGAAVDYGMPMGDSDARTIMARAMSSWYQSDIRPENVLFTAGGAGAIRVIFDTLNARYKDTPGYRVVTPFPHYTLYADGTMHRLHPVDVMKEPGYRLKAEALEKSIQSALELAQKDNGYPKAVLICNPSNPLGTIINEEELSRIAEVLRRYPEMHIIMDEAYAEMCFEDMPSLLTVAPDLKERTIIMRSATKGLSAAGERMAILMSFDKKLSSELLAKNISNIGHAPRSSQLAYASTMDNFGLSERQRRISFYKEKVDYVSERLKAMNATMPDPEHRTAATFYVLTDLSDLFGLELPQEATRALGKGGVVTNDEELTYYLLFKDRVMIAPLSYYGLDAKKGYMRITCSGNESELKDMMDRLENRLIEARLIRQKALIEKIDARLPELERINPALYRKVFEQIEHVSQKEKSCSQLKDDNKMLADTLSEMRVAILKASPEGQAKAATAIQSFFRGYRARKGGERLQNQLDEEWIQLIDKLFVKPCSTKTEFLQYTEAEKLNFAPWLERLKELGLSQGSVRPD
;
A
#
# COMPACT_ATOMS: atom_id res chain seq x y z
N MET A 1 19.19 -3.06 -12.18
CA MET A 1 19.55 -2.34 -10.94
C MET A 1 20.92 -2.78 -10.43
N LEU A 2 21.66 -1.83 -9.87
CA LEU A 2 22.99 -2.02 -9.32
C LEU A 2 23.04 -1.65 -7.83
N THR A 3 23.98 -2.27 -7.11
CA THR A 3 24.43 -1.80 -5.79
C THR A 3 25.30 -0.54 -5.96
N PRO A 4 25.59 0.22 -4.87
CA PRO A 4 26.54 1.33 -4.94
C PRO A 4 27.92 0.96 -5.49
N HIS A 5 28.32 -0.30 -5.29
CA HIS A 5 29.59 -0.84 -5.77
C HIS A 5 29.52 -1.44 -7.19
N GLY A 6 28.41 -1.23 -7.91
CA GLY A 6 28.26 -1.66 -9.30
C GLY A 6 27.95 -3.14 -9.49
N GLN A 7 27.57 -3.87 -8.42
CA GLN A 7 27.18 -5.28 -8.52
C GLN A 7 25.70 -5.41 -8.92
N PRO A 8 25.28 -6.50 -9.58
CA PRO A 8 23.86 -6.80 -9.81
C PRO A 8 23.09 -6.88 -8.48
N ALA A 9 21.89 -6.31 -8.45
CA ALA A 9 21.06 -6.21 -7.25
C ALA A 9 19.69 -6.90 -7.38
N ASP A 10 19.53 -7.79 -8.37
CA ASP A 10 18.28 -8.49 -8.69
C ASP A 10 17.78 -9.43 -7.57
N LYS A 11 18.69 -9.92 -6.72
CA LYS A 11 18.38 -10.82 -5.59
C LYS A 11 18.39 -10.12 -4.23
N ILE A 12 18.62 -8.81 -4.19
CA ILE A 12 18.67 -8.06 -2.93
C ILE A 12 17.26 -7.53 -2.65
N ASP A 13 16.80 -7.66 -1.39
CA ASP A 13 15.57 -7.01 -0.95
C ASP A 13 15.62 -5.51 -1.31
N LYS A 14 14.59 -5.03 -1.99
CA LYS A 14 14.63 -3.70 -2.61
C LYS A 14 14.68 -2.57 -1.57
N ILE A 15 14.08 -2.76 -0.39
CA ILE A 15 14.17 -1.77 0.70
C ILE A 15 15.59 -1.76 1.27
N MET A 16 16.20 -2.93 1.46
CA MET A 16 17.59 -3.06 1.90
C MET A 16 18.58 -2.50 0.88
N LEU A 17 18.29 -2.63 -0.42
CA LEU A 17 19.08 -2.00 -1.49
C LEU A 17 19.05 -0.48 -1.38
N LEU A 18 17.87 0.12 -1.22
CA LEU A 18 17.72 1.56 -1.00
C LEU A 18 18.44 2.03 0.27
N ALA A 19 18.38 1.24 1.35
CA ALA A 19 19.09 1.54 2.59
C ALA A 19 20.60 1.52 2.39
N THR A 20 21.12 0.56 1.62
CA THR A 20 22.54 0.48 1.25
C THR A 20 22.96 1.71 0.45
N TRP A 21 22.19 2.09 -0.58
CA TRP A 21 22.43 3.34 -1.33
C TRP A 21 22.44 4.58 -0.44
N THR A 22 21.43 4.72 0.44
CA THR A 22 21.34 5.88 1.35
C THR A 22 22.56 6.00 2.25
N LYS A 23 23.02 4.88 2.83
CA LYS A 23 24.22 4.86 3.68
C LYS A 23 25.49 5.18 2.92
N THR A 24 25.65 4.66 1.70
CA THR A 24 26.82 4.97 0.88
C THR A 24 26.87 6.45 0.52
N LEU A 25 25.75 7.04 0.08
CA LEU A 25 25.69 8.45 -0.27
C LEU A 25 25.90 9.38 0.95
N GLN A 26 25.41 8.98 2.12
CA GLN A 26 25.71 9.65 3.39
C GLN A 26 27.22 9.65 3.67
N TYR A 27 27.89 8.51 3.49
CA TYR A 27 29.33 8.38 3.70
C TYR A 27 30.15 9.20 2.69
N GLU A 28 29.76 9.20 1.42
CA GLU A 28 30.42 10.00 0.38
C GLU A 28 30.31 11.51 0.65
N SER A 29 29.19 11.95 1.23
CA SER A 29 28.97 13.36 1.61
C SER A 29 29.76 13.81 2.84
N PHE A 30 30.39 12.90 3.60
CA PHE A 30 31.31 13.25 4.69
C PHE A 30 32.67 13.77 4.18
N PHE A 31 32.98 13.59 2.90
CA PHE A 31 34.15 14.20 2.27
C PHE A 31 33.79 15.63 1.80
N PRO A 32 34.55 16.66 2.21
CA PRO A 32 34.09 18.05 2.30
C PRO A 32 33.84 18.79 0.97
N GLU A 33 33.96 18.13 -0.19
CA GLU A 33 33.85 18.82 -1.48
C GLU A 33 32.46 18.78 -2.14
N GLN A 34 31.46 18.03 -1.65
CA GLN A 34 30.17 17.92 -2.36
C GLN A 34 28.92 17.91 -1.45
N SER A 35 28.33 19.11 -1.33
CA SER A 35 26.95 19.44 -0.89
C SER A 35 26.61 19.35 0.61
N SER A 36 26.12 20.48 1.14
CA SER A 36 25.71 20.74 2.53
C SER A 36 24.34 20.16 2.92
N THR A 37 23.59 19.57 1.99
CA THR A 37 22.22 19.10 2.23
C THR A 37 22.20 17.73 2.91
N SER A 38 21.58 17.60 4.09
CA SER A 38 21.50 16.33 4.83
C SER A 38 20.65 15.27 4.09
N PHE A 39 20.98 13.99 4.27
CA PHE A 39 20.16 12.87 3.78
C PHE A 39 19.09 12.48 4.79
N ILE A 40 17.87 12.28 4.30
CA ILE A 40 16.72 11.87 5.10
C ILE A 40 16.31 10.44 4.72
N SER A 41 16.30 9.53 5.70
CA SER A 41 15.93 8.13 5.49
C SER A 41 14.58 7.83 6.14
N ALA A 42 13.51 7.98 5.35
CA ALA A 42 12.12 7.77 5.75
C ALA A 42 11.45 6.57 5.06
N GLY A 43 12.19 5.73 4.33
CA GLY A 43 11.64 4.51 3.71
C GLY A 43 11.79 3.27 4.58
N MET A 44 12.73 3.26 5.52
CA MET A 44 12.89 2.18 6.50
C MET A 44 12.14 2.49 7.80
N GLY A 45 11.46 1.47 8.34
CA GLY A 45 10.73 1.59 9.59
C GLY A 45 11.59 1.67 10.86
N LYS A 46 12.46 2.66 10.99
CA LYS A 46 13.37 2.78 12.14
C LYS A 46 12.66 3.43 13.34
N PRO A 47 12.56 2.77 14.50
CA PRO A 47 12.05 3.44 15.71
C PRO A 47 13.07 4.49 16.19
N THR A 48 12.57 5.58 16.79
CA THR A 48 13.38 6.68 17.33
C THR A 48 12.99 7.07 18.75
N TYR A 49 11.89 6.51 19.28
CA TYR A 49 11.59 6.59 20.70
C TYR A 49 12.73 5.91 21.50
N PRO A 50 13.14 6.42 22.67
CA PRO A 50 14.19 5.80 23.47
C PRO A 50 13.92 4.32 23.76
N VAL A 51 14.97 3.51 23.88
CA VAL A 51 14.84 2.14 24.35
C VAL A 51 14.25 2.13 25.77
N ASP A 52 13.43 1.13 26.07
CA ASP A 52 12.80 1.02 27.39
C ASP A 52 13.84 0.80 28.50
N LEU A 53 13.72 1.54 29.61
CA LEU A 53 14.68 1.48 30.71
C LEU A 53 14.73 0.10 31.38
N ASN A 54 13.63 -0.66 31.40
CA ASN A 54 13.64 -2.04 31.91
C ASN A 54 14.48 -2.96 31.00
N THR A 55 14.45 -2.71 29.69
CA THR A 55 15.30 -3.44 28.73
C THR A 55 16.77 -3.18 29.02
N VAL A 56 17.14 -1.91 29.21
CA VAL A 56 18.52 -1.50 29.52
C VAL A 56 18.99 -2.10 30.85
N ALA A 57 18.20 -1.89 31.91
CA ALA A 57 18.51 -2.40 33.25
C ALA A 57 18.70 -3.92 33.25
N TYR A 58 17.89 -4.65 32.46
CA TYR A 58 18.04 -6.09 32.34
C TYR A 58 19.37 -6.48 31.65
N PHE A 59 19.71 -5.85 30.52
CA PHE A 59 20.96 -6.13 29.84
C PHE A 59 22.18 -5.81 30.71
N GLU A 60 22.16 -4.70 31.45
CA GLU A 60 23.21 -4.34 32.40
C GLU A 60 23.36 -5.40 33.49
N ALA A 61 22.26 -5.82 34.11
CA ALA A 61 22.26 -6.84 35.15
C ALA A 61 22.76 -8.20 34.61
N TYR A 62 22.32 -8.60 33.41
CA TYR A 62 22.73 -9.83 32.76
C TYR A 62 24.25 -9.85 32.52
N TRP A 63 24.78 -8.80 31.87
CA TRP A 63 26.20 -8.74 31.54
C TRP A 63 27.09 -8.52 32.76
N LYS A 64 26.61 -7.80 33.77
CA LYS A 64 27.31 -7.71 35.07
C LYS A 64 27.44 -9.10 35.70
N LYS A 65 26.35 -9.89 35.75
CA LYS A 65 26.40 -11.26 36.29
C LYS A 65 27.40 -12.13 35.53
N VAL A 66 27.36 -12.11 34.20
CA VAL A 66 28.30 -12.86 33.36
C VAL A 66 29.74 -12.39 33.60
N GLY A 67 29.97 -11.08 33.68
CA GLY A 67 31.28 -10.49 33.96
C GLY A 67 31.84 -10.88 35.32
N ASP A 68 31.02 -10.84 36.37
CA ASP A 68 31.40 -11.24 37.73
C ASP A 68 31.81 -12.73 37.76
N MET A 69 31.05 -13.61 37.08
CA MET A 69 31.38 -15.03 36.97
C MET A 69 32.66 -15.28 36.17
N ALA A 70 32.84 -14.57 35.06
CA ALA A 70 34.05 -14.67 34.23
C ALA A 70 35.29 -14.19 34.98
N ALA A 71 35.20 -13.12 35.77
CA ALA A 71 36.31 -12.60 36.57
C ALA A 71 36.77 -13.61 37.63
N VAL A 72 35.82 -14.27 38.31
CA VAL A 72 36.12 -15.36 39.25
C VAL A 72 36.77 -16.54 38.53
N GLY A 73 36.23 -16.94 37.38
CA GLY A 73 36.79 -18.03 36.57
C GLY A 73 38.21 -17.76 36.08
N MET A 74 38.51 -16.53 35.63
CA MET A 74 39.84 -16.13 35.18
C MET A 74 40.89 -16.15 36.30
N GLN A 75 40.49 -15.93 37.54
CA GLN A 75 41.38 -16.02 38.71
C GLN A 75 41.64 -17.47 39.14
N ASN A 76 40.73 -18.39 38.83
CA ASN A 76 40.84 -19.79 39.22
C ASN A 76 40.12 -20.72 38.23
N LEU A 77 40.84 -21.09 37.16
CA LEU A 77 40.30 -21.93 36.09
C LEU A 77 39.84 -23.31 36.58
N ASP A 78 40.44 -23.83 37.64
CA ASP A 78 40.07 -25.12 38.25
C ASP A 78 38.76 -25.05 39.06
N LYS A 79 38.23 -23.84 39.31
CA LYS A 79 36.99 -23.58 40.07
C LYS A 79 35.92 -22.84 39.26
N VAL A 80 36.00 -22.91 37.93
CA VAL A 80 35.00 -22.29 37.05
C VAL A 80 33.62 -22.87 37.37
N GLN A 81 32.70 -22.00 37.78
CA GLN A 81 31.32 -22.37 38.04
C GLN A 81 30.54 -22.53 36.73
N GLU A 82 29.52 -23.39 36.76
CA GLU A 82 28.56 -23.52 35.68
C GLU A 82 27.91 -22.15 35.39
N GLY A 83 27.86 -21.75 34.11
CA GLY A 83 27.37 -20.44 33.67
C GLY A 83 28.43 -19.33 33.55
N ALA A 84 29.71 -19.62 33.79
CA ALA A 84 30.80 -18.66 33.49
C ALA A 84 31.00 -18.45 31.97
N ALA A 85 30.59 -19.42 31.16
CA ALA A 85 30.42 -19.27 29.72
C ALA A 85 28.95 -18.98 29.40
N VAL A 86 28.71 -18.19 28.35
CA VAL A 86 27.35 -18.00 27.81
C VAL A 86 26.96 -19.27 27.04
N ASP A 87 26.25 -20.16 27.71
CA ASP A 87 25.83 -21.46 27.18
C ASP A 87 24.53 -21.37 26.35
N TYR A 88 24.25 -22.44 25.59
CA TYR A 88 22.98 -22.63 24.88
C TYR A 88 21.80 -22.58 25.86
N GLY A 89 20.71 -21.96 25.40
CA GLY A 89 19.44 -21.88 26.13
C GLY A 89 18.48 -22.99 25.70
N MET A 90 17.32 -23.02 26.35
CA MET A 90 16.24 -23.90 25.88
C MET A 90 15.79 -23.48 24.48
N PRO A 91 15.59 -24.41 23.53
CA PRO A 91 15.14 -24.10 22.16
C PRO A 91 13.90 -23.23 22.03
N MET A 92 12.94 -23.40 22.96
CA MET A 92 11.71 -22.62 23.02
C MET A 92 11.86 -21.28 23.75
N GLY A 93 12.95 -21.10 24.47
CA GLY A 93 13.22 -20.04 25.43
C GLY A 93 13.32 -20.56 26.86
N ASP A 94 14.18 -19.94 27.65
CA ASP A 94 14.45 -20.32 29.04
C ASP A 94 13.17 -20.21 29.89
N SER A 95 13.05 -21.09 30.90
CA SER A 95 11.82 -21.25 31.68
C SER A 95 11.33 -19.94 32.31
N ASP A 96 12.25 -19.16 32.89
CA ASP A 96 11.93 -17.89 33.53
C ASP A 96 11.41 -16.87 32.50
N ALA A 97 12.05 -16.81 31.33
CA ALA A 97 11.65 -15.91 30.24
C ALA A 97 10.24 -16.22 29.75
N ARG A 98 9.95 -17.50 29.51
CA ARG A 98 8.63 -17.94 29.07
C ARG A 98 7.58 -17.72 30.15
N THR A 99 7.90 -17.91 31.43
CA THR A 99 6.97 -17.69 32.54
C THR A 99 6.59 -16.22 32.67
N ILE A 100 7.57 -15.32 32.66
CA ILE A 100 7.35 -13.88 32.73
C ILE A 100 6.58 -13.40 31.49
N MET A 101 6.98 -13.84 30.30
CA MET A 101 6.30 -13.46 29.06
C MET A 101 4.86 -13.96 29.02
N ALA A 102 4.60 -15.21 29.42
CA ALA A 102 3.26 -15.77 29.47
C ALA A 102 2.34 -14.99 30.41
N ARG A 103 2.84 -14.54 31.56
CA ARG A 103 2.10 -13.64 32.47
C ARG A 103 1.80 -12.30 31.80
N ALA A 104 2.80 -11.66 31.21
CA ALA A 104 2.63 -10.38 30.52
C ALA A 104 1.60 -10.47 29.38
N MET A 105 1.69 -11.52 28.57
CA MET A 105 0.75 -11.76 27.47
C MET A 105 -0.64 -12.13 27.97
N SER A 106 -0.77 -12.92 29.04
CA SER A 106 -2.09 -13.22 29.62
C SER A 106 -2.82 -11.95 30.06
N SER A 107 -2.09 -11.01 30.67
CA SER A 107 -2.60 -9.69 31.02
C SER A 107 -2.96 -8.85 29.79
N TRP A 108 -2.07 -8.81 28.78
CA TRP A 108 -2.31 -8.04 27.55
C TRP A 108 -3.55 -8.52 26.78
N TYR A 109 -3.67 -9.83 26.60
CA TYR A 109 -4.71 -10.45 25.77
C TYR A 109 -5.97 -10.85 26.55
N GLN A 110 -5.98 -10.67 27.88
CA GLN A 110 -7.09 -11.11 28.74
C GLN A 110 -7.50 -12.57 28.45
N SER A 111 -6.50 -13.44 28.29
CA SER A 111 -6.66 -14.84 27.89
C SER A 111 -5.61 -15.70 28.59
N ASP A 112 -5.92 -16.96 28.93
CA ASP A 112 -4.96 -17.89 29.55
C ASP A 112 -3.82 -18.22 28.57
N ILE A 113 -2.64 -17.62 28.76
CA ILE A 113 -1.44 -17.88 27.98
C ILE A 113 -0.40 -18.47 28.93
N ARG A 114 0.03 -19.70 28.64
CA ARG A 114 0.95 -20.46 29.47
C ARG A 114 2.36 -20.48 28.89
N PRO A 115 3.40 -20.81 29.66
CA PRO A 115 4.77 -20.86 29.18
C PRO A 115 4.97 -21.79 27.97
N GLU A 116 4.19 -22.85 27.85
CA GLU A 116 4.19 -23.78 26.69
C GLU A 116 3.61 -23.17 25.40
N ASN A 117 2.86 -22.07 25.50
CA ASN A 117 2.34 -21.37 24.33
C ASN A 117 3.36 -20.42 23.71
N VAL A 118 4.42 -20.06 24.44
CA VAL A 118 5.39 -19.02 24.04
C VAL A 118 6.65 -19.65 23.46
N LEU A 119 7.00 -19.22 22.25
CA LEU A 119 8.25 -19.56 21.56
C LEU A 119 9.04 -18.29 21.24
N PHE A 120 10.23 -18.13 21.82
CA PHE A 120 11.13 -17.03 21.48
C PHE A 120 11.86 -17.28 20.15
N THR A 121 11.97 -16.24 19.33
CA THR A 121 12.59 -16.28 17.99
C THR A 121 13.56 -15.11 17.80
N ALA A 122 14.51 -15.24 16.87
CA ALA A 122 15.46 -14.18 16.52
C ALA A 122 14.81 -13.09 15.65
N GLY A 123 13.98 -12.26 16.30
CA GLY A 123 13.29 -11.13 15.70
C GLY A 123 12.11 -11.54 14.80
N GLY A 124 11.27 -10.57 14.45
CA GLY A 124 10.04 -10.83 13.69
C GLY A 124 10.27 -11.51 12.35
N ALA A 125 11.38 -11.21 11.67
CA ALA A 125 11.75 -11.91 10.43
C ALA A 125 12.02 -13.40 10.66
N GLY A 126 12.71 -13.76 11.75
CA GLY A 126 12.90 -15.15 12.16
C GLY A 126 11.58 -15.82 12.53
N ALA A 127 10.70 -15.10 13.21
CA ALA A 127 9.36 -15.57 13.56
C ALA A 127 8.52 -15.91 12.31
N ILE A 128 8.45 -14.99 11.34
CA ILE A 128 7.77 -15.18 10.05
C ILE A 128 8.36 -16.38 9.30
N ARG A 129 9.69 -16.52 9.30
CA ARG A 129 10.37 -17.65 8.68
C ARG A 129 9.98 -18.98 9.32
N VAL A 130 9.96 -19.05 10.65
CA VAL A 130 9.53 -20.24 11.40
C VAL A 130 8.08 -20.61 11.08
N ILE A 131 7.18 -19.62 10.98
CA ILE A 131 5.77 -19.86 10.57
C ILE A 131 5.73 -20.49 9.17
N PHE A 132 6.34 -19.87 8.16
CA PHE A 132 6.25 -20.38 6.80
C PHE A 132 7.00 -21.71 6.61
N ASP A 133 8.17 -21.91 7.21
CA ASP A 133 8.85 -23.21 7.14
C ASP A 133 8.02 -24.33 7.77
N THR A 134 7.23 -24.02 8.80
CA THR A 134 6.30 -24.97 9.43
C THR A 134 5.15 -25.31 8.48
N LEU A 135 4.50 -24.30 7.90
CA LEU A 135 3.43 -24.52 6.93
C LEU A 135 3.94 -25.23 5.66
N ASN A 136 5.13 -24.89 5.18
CA ASN A 136 5.79 -25.54 4.05
C ASN A 136 6.02 -27.03 4.31
N ALA A 137 6.43 -27.40 5.53
CA ALA A 137 6.61 -28.79 5.90
C ALA A 137 5.26 -29.52 6.00
N ARG A 138 4.23 -28.87 6.57
CA ARG A 138 2.89 -29.43 6.75
C ARG A 138 2.14 -29.62 5.43
N TYR A 139 2.36 -28.72 4.47
CA TYR A 139 1.69 -28.67 3.18
C TYR A 139 2.63 -28.98 2.02
N LYS A 140 3.68 -29.76 2.27
CA LYS A 140 4.62 -30.21 1.22
C LYS A 140 3.92 -30.90 0.05
N ASP A 141 2.81 -31.59 0.33
CA ASP A 141 2.00 -32.32 -0.65
C ASP A 141 0.91 -31.42 -1.29
N THR A 142 0.92 -30.12 -1.00
CA THR A 142 0.09 -29.07 -1.65
C THR A 142 1.00 -27.97 -2.22
N PRO A 143 1.73 -28.23 -3.32
CA PRO A 143 2.60 -27.24 -3.94
C PRO A 143 1.84 -25.96 -4.30
N GLY A 144 2.39 -24.79 -3.96
CA GLY A 144 1.74 -23.53 -4.25
C GLY A 144 0.49 -23.27 -3.39
N TYR A 145 0.38 -23.90 -2.21
CA TYR A 145 -0.70 -23.60 -1.26
C TYR A 145 -0.79 -22.08 -1.02
N ARG A 146 -2.02 -21.61 -0.83
CA ARG A 146 -2.29 -20.18 -0.73
C ARG A 146 -2.32 -19.71 0.72
N VAL A 147 -1.74 -18.53 0.93
CA VAL A 147 -1.90 -17.73 2.15
C VAL A 147 -2.71 -16.50 1.76
N VAL A 148 -3.95 -16.41 2.24
CA VAL A 148 -4.84 -15.28 1.98
C VAL A 148 -4.44 -14.12 2.89
N THR A 149 -4.17 -12.95 2.33
CA THR A 149 -3.67 -11.79 3.11
C THR A 149 -4.05 -10.45 2.47
N PRO A 150 -4.26 -9.37 3.22
CA PRO A 150 -4.49 -8.02 2.69
C PRO A 150 -3.36 -7.52 1.80
N PHE A 151 -3.70 -6.82 0.71
CA PHE A 151 -2.74 -6.12 -0.16
C PHE A 151 -2.99 -4.61 -0.13
N PRO A 152 -1.96 -3.78 0.13
CA PRO A 152 -0.54 -4.11 0.25
C PRO A 152 -0.17 -4.90 1.52
N HIS A 153 0.93 -5.66 1.46
CA HIS A 153 1.40 -6.57 2.51
C HIS A 153 2.86 -6.30 2.90
N TYR A 154 3.29 -6.75 4.09
CA TYR A 154 4.69 -6.66 4.49
C TYR A 154 5.57 -7.61 3.66
N THR A 155 6.69 -7.09 3.16
CA THR A 155 7.49 -7.72 2.09
C THR A 155 7.95 -9.15 2.39
N LEU A 156 8.23 -9.48 3.66
CA LEU A 156 8.68 -10.82 4.05
C LEU A 156 7.60 -11.91 3.91
N TYR A 157 6.32 -11.55 3.72
CA TYR A 157 5.29 -12.56 3.47
C TYR A 157 5.44 -13.23 2.09
N ALA A 158 6.08 -12.55 1.13
CA ALA A 158 6.29 -13.05 -0.22
C ALA A 158 7.61 -13.83 -0.41
N ASP A 159 8.46 -13.93 0.62
CA ASP A 159 9.81 -14.54 0.56
C ASP A 159 9.78 -16.10 0.62
N GLY A 160 8.68 -16.71 0.20
CA GLY A 160 8.47 -18.16 0.23
C GLY A 160 8.60 -18.82 -1.14
N THR A 161 9.23 -19.99 -1.19
CA THR A 161 9.38 -20.77 -2.43
C THR A 161 8.24 -21.75 -2.69
N MET A 162 7.47 -22.09 -1.65
CA MET A 162 6.43 -23.13 -1.69
C MET A 162 5.01 -22.60 -1.65
N HIS A 163 4.78 -21.43 -1.05
CA HIS A 163 3.46 -20.82 -0.92
C HIS A 163 3.26 -19.67 -1.91
N ARG A 164 1.99 -19.33 -2.15
CA ARG A 164 1.59 -18.15 -2.91
C ARG A 164 0.74 -17.25 -2.02
N LEU A 165 0.99 -15.95 -2.06
CA LEU A 165 0.05 -15.01 -1.46
C LEU A 165 -1.19 -14.91 -2.35
N HIS A 166 -2.37 -14.92 -1.74
CA HIS A 166 -3.64 -14.63 -2.42
C HIS A 166 -4.23 -13.34 -1.85
N PRO A 167 -4.46 -12.31 -2.69
CA PRO A 167 -4.74 -10.97 -2.20
C PRO A 167 -6.18 -10.81 -1.70
N VAL A 168 -6.34 -10.18 -0.55
CA VAL A 168 -7.53 -9.42 -0.20
C VAL A 168 -7.28 -7.98 -0.64
N ASP A 169 -7.97 -7.51 -1.68
CA ASP A 169 -7.76 -6.20 -2.29
C ASP A 169 -8.40 -5.08 -1.43
N VAL A 170 -7.74 -4.73 -0.33
CA VAL A 170 -8.25 -3.71 0.60
C VAL A 170 -8.17 -2.29 0.02
N MET A 171 -7.43 -2.09 -1.08
CA MET A 171 -7.38 -0.79 -1.77
C MET A 171 -8.72 -0.38 -2.40
N LYS A 172 -9.68 -1.33 -2.51
CA LYS A 172 -11.06 -1.08 -2.95
C LYS A 172 -12.04 -0.84 -1.80
N GLU A 173 -11.59 -1.05 -0.56
CA GLU A 173 -12.42 -0.93 0.63
C GLU A 173 -12.21 0.45 1.28
N PRO A 174 -13.26 1.04 1.88
CA PRO A 174 -13.17 2.36 2.50
C PRO A 174 -12.04 2.46 3.53
N GLY A 175 -11.20 3.48 3.35
CA GLY A 175 -10.05 3.76 4.19
C GLY A 175 -8.94 2.71 4.15
N TYR A 176 -8.95 1.84 3.14
CA TYR A 176 -8.03 0.72 2.95
C TYR A 176 -8.03 -0.28 4.11
N ARG A 177 -9.21 -0.54 4.69
CA ARG A 177 -9.36 -1.42 5.85
C ARG A 177 -9.73 -2.83 5.40
N LEU A 178 -9.23 -3.83 6.12
CA LEU A 178 -9.70 -5.20 5.92
C LEU A 178 -11.16 -5.30 6.31
N LYS A 179 -11.98 -5.78 5.37
CA LYS A 179 -13.41 -6.05 5.57
C LYS A 179 -13.69 -7.55 5.53
N ALA A 180 -14.64 -8.01 6.35
CA ALA A 180 -15.07 -9.40 6.41
C ALA A 180 -15.55 -9.89 5.04
N GLU A 181 -16.36 -9.09 4.32
CA GLU A 181 -16.85 -9.44 2.98
C GLU A 181 -15.70 -9.58 1.97
N ALA A 182 -14.72 -8.67 2.03
CA ALA A 182 -13.56 -8.71 1.14
C ALA A 182 -12.70 -9.95 1.42
N LEU A 183 -12.48 -10.28 2.70
CA LEU A 183 -11.79 -11.49 3.11
C LEU A 183 -12.52 -12.75 2.61
N GLU A 184 -13.84 -12.83 2.80
CA GLU A 184 -14.62 -13.97 2.37
C GLU A 184 -14.56 -14.17 0.86
N LYS A 185 -14.77 -13.11 0.07
CA LYS A 185 -14.67 -13.15 -1.39
C LYS A 185 -13.29 -13.61 -1.85
N SER A 186 -12.24 -13.17 -1.18
CA SER A 186 -10.86 -13.59 -1.47
C SER A 186 -10.65 -15.08 -1.16
N ILE A 187 -11.15 -15.59 -0.02
CA ILE A 187 -11.07 -17.01 0.30
C ILE A 187 -11.83 -17.86 -0.74
N GLN A 188 -13.03 -17.44 -1.14
CA GLN A 188 -13.82 -18.12 -2.17
C GLN A 188 -13.08 -18.16 -3.51
N SER A 189 -12.54 -17.02 -3.96
CA SER A 189 -11.70 -16.95 -5.17
C SER A 189 -10.47 -17.85 -5.08
N ALA A 190 -9.80 -17.92 -3.93
CA ALA A 190 -8.68 -18.82 -3.71
C ALA A 190 -9.08 -20.30 -3.84
N LEU A 191 -10.25 -20.68 -3.31
CA LEU A 191 -10.79 -22.03 -3.42
C LEU A 191 -11.15 -22.38 -4.88
N GLU A 192 -11.76 -21.46 -5.62
CA GLU A 192 -12.08 -21.63 -7.04
C GLU A 192 -10.83 -21.83 -7.89
N LEU A 193 -9.77 -21.04 -7.63
CA LEU A 193 -8.49 -21.21 -8.32
C LEU A 193 -7.82 -22.53 -7.94
N ALA A 194 -7.93 -22.96 -6.68
CA ALA A 194 -7.37 -24.22 -6.22
C ALA A 194 -7.96 -25.44 -6.92
N GLN A 195 -9.21 -25.37 -7.41
CA GLN A 195 -9.79 -26.43 -8.25
C GLN A 195 -9.04 -26.61 -9.58
N LYS A 196 -8.33 -25.58 -10.05
CA LYS A 196 -7.60 -25.60 -11.32
C LYS A 196 -6.13 -25.94 -11.16
N ASP A 197 -5.52 -25.53 -10.05
CA ASP A 197 -4.06 -25.62 -9.86
C ASP A 197 -3.60 -26.35 -8.59
N ASN A 198 -4.53 -26.93 -7.83
CA ASN A 198 -4.28 -27.68 -6.59
C ASN A 198 -3.65 -26.84 -5.44
N GLY A 199 -3.53 -25.51 -5.59
CA GLY A 199 -2.96 -24.61 -4.59
C GLY A 199 -3.97 -24.21 -3.51
N TYR A 200 -4.50 -25.17 -2.76
CA TYR A 200 -5.56 -24.89 -1.76
C TYR A 200 -5.14 -23.83 -0.74
N PRO A 201 -6.05 -22.92 -0.32
CA PRO A 201 -5.78 -21.98 0.75
C PRO A 201 -5.61 -22.72 2.08
N LYS A 202 -4.52 -22.44 2.79
CA LYS A 202 -4.16 -23.12 4.06
C LYS A 202 -3.96 -22.18 5.24
N ALA A 203 -3.84 -20.87 4.98
CA ALA A 203 -3.77 -19.89 6.05
C ALA A 203 -4.39 -18.55 5.63
N VAL A 204 -4.91 -17.82 6.61
CA VAL A 204 -5.18 -16.38 6.52
C VAL A 204 -4.12 -15.67 7.37
N LEU A 205 -3.42 -14.70 6.78
CA LEU A 205 -2.44 -13.87 7.46
C LEU A 205 -2.95 -12.43 7.53
N ILE A 206 -3.13 -11.92 8.74
CA ILE A 206 -3.59 -10.56 9.02
C ILE A 206 -2.49 -9.82 9.79
N CYS A 207 -2.00 -8.71 9.23
CA CYS A 207 -1.14 -7.78 9.93
C CYS A 207 -1.99 -6.67 10.55
N ASN A 208 -2.10 -6.65 11.88
CA ASN A 208 -2.93 -5.72 12.62
C ASN A 208 -2.20 -5.28 13.91
N PRO A 209 -1.71 -4.04 14.00
CA PRO A 209 -1.87 -2.95 13.03
C PRO A 209 -1.11 -3.17 11.72
N SER A 210 -1.67 -2.67 10.63
CA SER A 210 -1.14 -2.94 9.29
C SER A 210 0.16 -2.20 8.98
N ASN A 211 1.13 -2.93 8.43
CA ASN A 211 2.24 -2.39 7.64
C ASN A 211 2.05 -2.84 6.18
N PRO A 212 1.89 -1.92 5.21
CA PRO A 212 2.23 -0.50 5.26
C PRO A 212 1.07 0.47 5.58
N LEU A 213 -0.16 -0.01 5.75
CA LEU A 213 -1.35 0.86 5.73
C LEU A 213 -1.53 1.71 6.99
N GLY A 214 -0.94 1.33 8.13
CA GLY A 214 -1.16 2.03 9.39
C GLY A 214 -2.61 1.93 9.91
N THR A 215 -3.43 1.07 9.31
CA THR A 215 -4.82 0.84 9.70
C THR A 215 -4.91 -0.18 10.85
N ILE A 216 -6.03 -0.11 11.57
CA ILE A 216 -6.42 -1.11 12.56
C ILE A 216 -7.80 -1.69 12.23
N ILE A 217 -8.06 -2.90 12.70
CA ILE A 217 -9.38 -3.54 12.65
C ILE A 217 -10.08 -3.28 13.99
N ASN A 218 -11.28 -2.67 13.95
CA ASN A 218 -12.09 -2.44 15.15
C ASN A 218 -12.84 -3.72 15.58
N GLU A 219 -13.49 -3.68 16.73
CA GLU A 219 -14.12 -4.87 17.33
C GLU A 219 -15.28 -5.43 16.52
N GLU A 220 -16.13 -4.57 15.98
CA GLU A 220 -17.25 -4.96 15.14
C GLU A 220 -16.77 -5.70 13.88
N GLU A 221 -15.78 -5.12 13.18
CA GLU A 221 -15.23 -5.72 11.96
C GLU A 221 -14.44 -6.99 12.29
N LEU A 222 -13.68 -7.03 13.38
CA LEU A 222 -12.96 -8.23 13.81
C LEU A 222 -13.93 -9.38 14.15
N SER A 223 -15.08 -9.07 14.75
CA SER A 223 -16.14 -10.04 15.02
C SER A 223 -16.71 -10.62 13.73
N ARG A 224 -16.96 -9.78 12.73
CA ARG A 224 -17.41 -10.23 11.39
C ARG A 224 -16.35 -11.06 10.67
N ILE A 225 -15.08 -10.67 10.78
CA ILE A 225 -13.95 -11.45 10.27
C ILE A 225 -13.89 -12.82 10.95
N ALA A 226 -14.12 -12.90 12.27
CA ALA A 226 -14.17 -14.16 12.98
C ALA A 226 -15.28 -15.08 12.45
N GLU A 227 -16.47 -14.55 12.14
CA GLU A 227 -17.55 -15.33 11.50
C GLU A 227 -17.16 -15.88 10.13
N VAL A 228 -16.41 -15.11 9.34
CA VAL A 228 -15.83 -15.60 8.09
C VAL A 228 -14.86 -16.75 8.38
N LEU A 229 -13.92 -16.55 9.31
CA LEU A 229 -12.91 -17.54 9.64
C LEU A 229 -13.52 -18.86 10.12
N ARG A 230 -14.58 -18.83 10.95
CA ARG A 230 -15.28 -20.04 11.43
C ARG A 230 -15.80 -20.94 10.31
N ARG A 231 -16.18 -20.37 9.17
CA ARG A 231 -16.65 -21.13 8.00
C ARG A 231 -15.53 -21.86 7.25
N TYR A 232 -14.28 -21.57 7.57
CA TYR A 232 -13.10 -22.19 6.96
C TYR A 232 -12.16 -22.78 8.03
N PRO A 233 -12.57 -23.85 8.73
CA PRO A 233 -11.83 -24.43 9.86
C PRO A 233 -10.46 -25.00 9.47
N GLU A 234 -10.29 -25.41 8.22
CA GLU A 234 -9.05 -26.01 7.68
C GLU A 234 -7.89 -25.02 7.51
N MET A 235 -8.13 -23.71 7.64
CA MET A 235 -7.11 -22.67 7.47
C MET A 235 -6.52 -22.26 8.81
N HIS A 236 -5.19 -22.13 8.90
CA HIS A 236 -4.57 -21.48 10.06
C HIS A 236 -4.81 -19.97 10.04
N ILE A 237 -4.84 -19.35 11.21
CA ILE A 237 -4.94 -17.90 11.35
C ILE A 237 -3.58 -17.40 11.84
N ILE A 238 -2.98 -16.45 11.14
CA ILE A 238 -1.73 -15.81 11.53
C ILE A 238 -2.02 -14.34 11.80
N MET A 239 -1.84 -13.92 13.05
CA MET A 239 -1.94 -12.52 13.46
C MET A 239 -0.51 -11.97 13.60
N ASP A 240 -0.08 -11.14 12.67
CA ASP A 240 1.14 -10.35 12.82
C ASP A 240 0.79 -9.05 13.56
N GLU A 241 1.16 -9.01 14.83
CA GLU A 241 0.89 -7.89 15.74
C GLU A 241 2.18 -7.12 16.09
N ALA A 242 3.13 -7.00 15.15
CA ALA A 242 4.42 -6.34 15.36
C ALA A 242 4.36 -4.88 15.88
N TYR A 243 3.21 -4.23 15.73
CA TYR A 243 2.98 -2.81 16.06
C TYR A 243 1.93 -2.61 17.16
N ALA A 244 1.53 -3.66 17.90
CA ALA A 244 0.44 -3.58 18.88
C ALA A 244 0.68 -2.56 20.01
N GLU A 245 1.93 -2.26 20.34
CA GLU A 245 2.31 -1.24 21.33
C GLU A 245 2.15 0.20 20.80
N MET A 246 1.81 0.37 19.52
CA MET A 246 1.85 1.63 18.77
C MET A 246 0.51 1.98 18.11
N CYS A 247 -0.61 1.55 18.69
CA CYS A 247 -1.95 1.91 18.23
C CYS A 247 -2.38 3.26 18.84
N PHE A 248 -2.85 4.19 18.02
CA PHE A 248 -3.42 5.47 18.47
C PHE A 248 -4.91 5.35 18.82
N GLU A 249 -5.56 4.31 18.29
CA GLU A 249 -6.95 3.92 18.55
C GLU A 249 -6.95 2.54 19.26
N ASP A 250 -8.05 2.20 19.92
CA ASP A 250 -8.21 0.90 20.58
C ASP A 250 -8.23 -0.24 19.56
N MET A 251 -7.41 -1.28 19.82
CA MET A 251 -7.29 -2.46 18.97
C MET A 251 -7.70 -3.71 19.76
N PRO A 252 -8.83 -4.36 19.42
CA PRO A 252 -9.27 -5.60 20.06
C PRO A 252 -8.34 -6.77 19.68
N SER A 253 -8.32 -7.81 20.53
CA SER A 253 -7.64 -9.06 20.20
C SER A 253 -8.60 -10.08 19.63
N LEU A 254 -8.13 -10.89 18.67
CA LEU A 254 -8.87 -12.07 18.22
C LEU A 254 -9.10 -13.07 19.37
N LEU A 255 -8.20 -13.14 20.36
CA LEU A 255 -8.34 -14.07 21.49
C LEU A 255 -9.51 -13.72 22.41
N THR A 256 -9.93 -12.45 22.45
CA THR A 256 -11.10 -12.00 23.23
C THR A 256 -12.37 -12.03 22.40
N VAL A 257 -12.29 -11.60 21.14
CA VAL A 257 -13.44 -11.53 20.21
C VAL A 257 -13.90 -12.92 19.76
N ALA A 258 -12.96 -13.85 19.55
CA ALA A 258 -13.24 -15.21 19.10
C ALA A 258 -12.35 -16.24 19.81
N PRO A 259 -12.56 -16.49 21.13
CA PRO A 259 -11.77 -17.45 21.89
C PRO A 259 -11.81 -18.88 21.29
N ASP A 260 -12.88 -19.23 20.58
CA ASP A 260 -13.03 -20.51 19.88
C ASP A 260 -12.04 -20.69 18.72
N LEU A 261 -11.49 -19.59 18.17
CA LEU A 261 -10.49 -19.63 17.10
C LEU A 261 -9.05 -19.78 17.61
N LYS A 262 -8.86 -19.73 18.93
CA LYS A 262 -7.54 -19.70 19.58
C LYS A 262 -6.65 -20.86 19.17
N GLU A 263 -7.15 -22.10 19.15
CA GLU A 263 -6.31 -23.30 18.91
C GLU A 263 -5.56 -23.28 17.57
N ARG A 264 -6.16 -22.72 16.51
CA ARG A 264 -5.54 -22.63 15.17
C ARG A 264 -4.94 -21.27 14.85
N THR A 265 -4.85 -20.38 15.84
CA THR A 265 -4.25 -19.05 15.71
C THR A 265 -2.80 -19.06 16.15
N ILE A 266 -1.93 -18.52 15.30
CA ILE A 266 -0.55 -18.17 15.62
C ILE A 266 -0.49 -16.64 15.74
N ILE A 267 -0.01 -16.13 16.87
CA ILE A 267 0.22 -14.70 17.05
C ILE A 267 1.72 -14.43 17.06
N MET A 268 2.15 -13.48 16.23
CA MET A 268 3.52 -13.01 16.21
C MET A 268 3.61 -11.64 16.88
N ARG A 269 4.57 -11.48 17.81
CA ARG A 269 4.89 -10.21 18.47
C ARG A 269 6.38 -9.91 18.35
N SER A 270 6.74 -8.63 18.32
CA SER A 270 8.11 -8.18 18.08
C SER A 270 8.45 -6.93 18.87
N ALA A 271 9.60 -6.94 19.56
CA ALA A 271 10.12 -5.77 20.27
C ALA A 271 10.72 -4.71 19.32
N THR A 272 10.82 -5.03 18.02
CA THR A 272 11.57 -4.23 17.04
C THR A 272 11.06 -2.79 16.98
N LYS A 273 9.74 -2.59 17.07
CA LYS A 273 9.08 -1.28 16.90
C LYS A 273 8.54 -0.80 18.23
N GLY A 274 7.71 -1.64 18.86
CA GLY A 274 7.07 -1.37 20.13
C GLY A 274 8.03 -1.03 21.27
N LEU A 275 9.24 -1.60 21.31
CA LEU A 275 10.23 -1.36 22.36
C LEU A 275 11.51 -0.67 21.88
N SER A 276 11.51 -0.16 20.64
CA SER A 276 12.68 0.48 20.01
C SER A 276 13.97 -0.37 19.98
N ALA A 277 13.83 -1.70 20.05
CA ALA A 277 14.96 -2.63 20.18
C ALA A 277 15.22 -3.41 18.88
N ALA A 278 15.18 -2.73 17.73
CA ALA A 278 15.30 -3.36 16.42
C ALA A 278 16.62 -4.13 16.21
N GLY A 279 17.72 -3.65 16.81
CA GLY A 279 19.03 -4.30 16.77
C GLY A 279 19.12 -5.59 17.59
N GLU A 280 18.30 -5.72 18.64
CA GLU A 280 18.36 -6.82 19.62
C GLU A 280 17.65 -8.10 19.18
N ARG A 281 16.93 -8.04 18.05
CA ARG A 281 16.29 -9.20 17.41
C ARG A 281 15.39 -10.01 18.37
N MET A 282 14.53 -9.31 19.09
CA MET A 282 13.58 -9.91 20.05
C MET A 282 12.18 -10.06 19.44
N ALA A 283 11.66 -11.29 19.43
CA ALA A 283 10.29 -11.60 19.03
C ALA A 283 9.80 -12.90 19.68
N ILE A 284 8.47 -13.08 19.71
CA ILE A 284 7.82 -14.31 20.14
C ILE A 284 6.78 -14.76 19.12
N LEU A 285 6.55 -16.07 19.09
CA LEU A 285 5.36 -16.69 18.55
C LEU A 285 4.53 -17.24 19.70
N MET A 286 3.21 -17.05 19.63
CA MET A 286 2.25 -17.70 20.50
C MET A 286 1.43 -18.68 19.68
N SER A 287 1.40 -19.95 20.12
CA SER A 287 0.61 -21.02 19.51
C SER A 287 -0.07 -21.84 20.60
N PHE A 288 -1.30 -22.24 20.34
CA PHE A 288 -2.18 -22.84 21.34
C PHE A 288 -2.46 -24.33 21.10
N ASP A 289 -2.35 -24.79 19.85
CA ASP A 289 -2.30 -26.21 19.53
C ASP A 289 -0.91 -26.80 19.86
N LYS A 290 -0.88 -27.88 20.66
CA LYS A 290 0.36 -28.53 21.10
C LYS A 290 1.17 -29.08 19.94
N LYS A 291 0.50 -29.64 18.93
CA LYS A 291 1.18 -30.22 17.76
C LYS A 291 1.83 -29.12 16.93
N LEU A 292 1.08 -28.05 16.62
CA LEU A 292 1.59 -26.88 15.92
C LEU A 292 2.75 -26.21 16.68
N SER A 293 2.65 -26.07 17.99
CA SER A 293 3.74 -25.52 18.83
C SER A 293 5.01 -26.38 18.74
N SER A 294 4.87 -27.71 18.71
CA SER A 294 6.02 -28.62 18.50
C SER A 294 6.62 -28.50 17.10
N GLU A 295 5.79 -28.31 16.06
CA GLU A 295 6.24 -28.14 14.68
C GLU A 295 6.99 -26.80 14.49
N LEU A 296 6.46 -25.72 15.06
CA LEU A 296 7.13 -24.40 15.11
C LEU A 296 8.48 -24.48 15.83
N LEU A 297 8.52 -25.16 16.98
CA LEU A 297 9.77 -25.38 17.72
C LEU A 297 10.81 -26.13 16.90
N ALA A 298 10.41 -27.19 16.19
CA ALA A 298 11.32 -27.95 15.33
C ALA A 298 11.95 -27.07 14.24
N LYS A 299 11.19 -26.12 13.67
CA LYS A 299 11.71 -25.16 12.69
C LYS A 299 12.58 -24.07 13.31
N ASN A 300 12.26 -23.60 14.50
CA ASN A 300 13.14 -22.69 15.23
C ASN A 300 14.51 -23.31 15.50
N ILE A 301 14.52 -24.59 15.92
CA ILE A 301 15.75 -25.36 16.14
C ILE A 301 16.56 -25.47 14.84
N SER A 302 15.95 -25.86 13.73
CA SER A 302 16.67 -26.01 12.46
C SER A 302 17.20 -24.70 11.90
N ASN A 303 16.53 -23.57 12.21
CA ASN A 303 16.89 -22.27 11.65
C ASN A 303 18.02 -21.60 12.44
N ILE A 304 17.92 -21.59 13.78
CA ILE A 304 18.86 -20.84 14.65
C ILE A 304 19.21 -21.56 15.98
N GLY A 305 18.61 -22.71 16.28
CA GLY A 305 18.73 -23.38 17.58
C GLY A 305 17.82 -22.76 18.65
N HIS A 306 18.10 -21.53 19.08
CA HIS A 306 17.29 -20.75 20.01
C HIS A 306 17.55 -19.24 19.87
N ALA A 307 16.63 -18.40 20.36
CA ALA A 307 16.87 -16.95 20.44
C ALA A 307 17.96 -16.63 21.48
N PRO A 308 18.72 -15.52 21.38
CA PRO A 308 19.74 -15.16 22.38
C PRO A 308 19.14 -15.04 23.79
N ARG A 309 19.77 -15.67 24.79
CA ARG A 309 19.22 -15.78 26.16
C ARG A 309 19.02 -14.42 26.83
N SER A 310 19.97 -13.51 26.64
CA SER A 310 19.89 -12.12 27.12
C SER A 310 18.63 -11.41 26.55
N SER A 311 18.40 -11.55 25.25
CA SER A 311 17.27 -10.96 24.53
C SER A 311 15.92 -11.55 24.97
N GLN A 312 15.84 -12.85 25.28
CA GLN A 312 14.59 -13.48 25.74
C GLN A 312 14.08 -12.85 27.04
N LEU A 313 14.93 -12.82 28.06
CA LEU A 313 14.57 -12.30 29.37
C LEU A 313 14.44 -10.77 29.40
N ALA A 314 15.25 -10.05 28.60
CA ALA A 314 15.08 -8.62 28.41
C ALA A 314 13.68 -8.31 27.87
N TYR A 315 13.24 -9.03 26.83
CA TYR A 315 11.92 -8.82 26.25
C TYR A 315 10.79 -9.17 27.23
N ALA A 316 10.88 -10.32 27.88
CA ALA A 316 9.89 -10.77 28.85
C ALA A 316 9.73 -9.76 30.01
N SER A 317 10.85 -9.36 30.62
CA SER A 317 10.85 -8.42 31.75
C SER A 317 10.31 -7.06 31.34
N THR A 318 10.66 -6.56 30.15
CA THR A 318 10.12 -5.29 29.66
C THR A 318 8.62 -5.37 29.43
N MET A 319 8.10 -6.44 28.81
CA MET A 319 6.66 -6.58 28.59
C MET A 319 5.86 -6.73 29.89
N ASP A 320 6.43 -7.39 30.89
CA ASP A 320 5.80 -7.54 32.21
C ASP A 320 5.70 -6.20 32.97
N ASN A 321 6.57 -5.25 32.66
CA ASN A 321 6.57 -3.90 33.21
C ASN A 321 6.00 -2.85 32.23
N PHE A 322 5.51 -3.26 31.06
CA PHE A 322 4.97 -2.37 30.04
C PHE A 322 3.54 -1.94 30.39
N GLY A 323 3.44 -0.92 31.22
CA GLY A 323 2.16 -0.36 31.67
C GLY A 323 1.52 0.64 30.68
N LEU A 324 0.29 1.06 31.01
CA LEU A 324 -0.48 2.04 30.24
C LEU A 324 0.24 3.38 30.07
N SER A 325 0.98 3.83 31.09
CA SER A 325 1.71 5.11 31.04
C SER A 325 2.83 5.09 29.99
N GLU A 326 3.60 3.99 29.93
CA GLU A 326 4.65 3.84 28.93
C GLU A 326 4.08 3.71 27.52
N ARG A 327 2.97 2.96 27.38
CA ARG A 327 2.22 2.90 26.14
C ARG A 327 1.78 4.29 25.67
N GLN A 328 1.19 5.09 26.56
CA GLN A 328 0.70 6.43 26.22
C GLN A 328 1.82 7.39 25.81
N ARG A 329 2.96 7.40 26.53
CA ARG A 329 4.12 8.24 26.16
C ARG A 329 4.61 7.93 24.74
N ARG A 330 4.67 6.64 24.40
CA ARG A 330 5.09 6.17 23.08
C ARG A 330 4.10 6.51 21.98
N ILE A 331 2.81 6.32 22.25
CA ILE A 331 1.70 6.72 21.37
C ILE A 331 1.83 8.21 21.04
N SER A 332 1.88 9.06 22.07
CA SER A 332 1.97 10.52 21.89
C SER A 332 3.20 10.93 21.06
N PHE A 333 4.37 10.35 21.34
CA PHE A 333 5.61 10.66 20.63
C PHE A 333 5.54 10.41 19.11
N TYR A 334 4.90 9.34 18.67
CA TYR A 334 4.76 9.04 17.24
C TYR A 334 3.53 9.69 16.62
N LYS A 335 2.44 9.83 17.38
CA LYS A 335 1.20 10.42 16.87
C LYS A 335 1.42 11.86 16.42
N GLU A 336 2.12 12.69 17.19
CA GLU A 336 2.43 14.08 16.82
C GLU A 336 3.15 14.17 15.47
N LYS A 337 4.06 13.23 15.18
CA LYS A 337 4.82 13.17 13.93
C LYS A 337 3.97 12.69 12.76
N VAL A 338 3.12 11.69 12.99
CA VAL A 338 2.16 11.18 12.02
C VAL A 338 1.17 12.28 11.65
N ASP A 339 0.62 12.98 12.64
CA ASP A 339 -0.30 14.09 12.46
C ASP A 339 0.36 15.22 11.64
N TYR A 340 1.60 15.61 11.99
CA TYR A 340 2.35 16.63 11.26
C TYR A 340 2.52 16.29 9.78
N VAL A 341 3.00 15.08 9.46
CA VAL A 341 3.20 14.64 8.07
C VAL A 341 1.86 14.55 7.34
N SER A 342 0.81 14.03 7.99
CA SER A 342 -0.52 13.91 7.39
C SER A 342 -1.13 15.27 7.05
N GLU A 343 -1.03 16.26 7.94
CA GLU A 343 -1.53 17.62 7.68
C GLU A 343 -0.72 18.33 6.59
N ARG A 344 0.60 18.14 6.54
CA ARG A 344 1.43 18.64 5.42
C ARG A 344 1.00 18.03 4.08
N LEU A 345 0.78 16.72 4.02
CA LEU A 345 0.31 16.04 2.81
C LEU A 345 -1.07 16.53 2.37
N LYS A 346 -1.98 16.77 3.32
CA LYS A 346 -3.30 17.34 3.07
C LYS A 346 -3.21 18.75 2.50
N ALA A 347 -2.38 19.62 3.08
CA ALA A 347 -2.13 20.97 2.58
C ALA A 347 -1.55 20.99 1.16
N MET A 348 -0.78 19.97 0.79
CA MET A 348 -0.23 19.79 -0.57
C MET A 348 -1.18 19.08 -1.54
N ASN A 349 -2.36 18.62 -1.10
CA ASN A 349 -3.25 17.75 -1.87
C ASN A 349 -2.50 16.51 -2.42
N ALA A 350 -1.71 15.86 -1.55
CA ALA A 350 -0.86 14.70 -1.84
C ALA A 350 -1.17 13.50 -0.93
N THR A 351 -2.34 13.49 -0.30
CA THR A 351 -2.86 12.34 0.44
C THR A 351 -3.25 11.21 -0.52
N MET A 352 -3.45 10.01 0.04
CA MET A 352 -4.04 8.92 -0.72
C MET A 352 -5.44 9.28 -1.27
N PRO A 353 -5.89 8.67 -2.38
CA PRO A 353 -7.15 9.05 -3.03
C PRO A 353 -8.43 8.79 -2.22
N ASP A 354 -8.48 7.73 -1.40
CA ASP A 354 -9.60 7.47 -0.51
C ASP A 354 -9.55 8.42 0.71
N PRO A 355 -10.55 9.30 0.89
CA PRO A 355 -10.58 10.28 1.97
C PRO A 355 -10.84 9.67 3.36
N GLU A 356 -11.32 8.43 3.45
CA GLU A 356 -11.52 7.74 4.74
C GLU A 356 -10.23 7.15 5.29
N HIS A 357 -9.15 7.14 4.49
CA HIS A 357 -7.86 6.63 4.92
C HIS A 357 -7.28 7.51 6.04
N ARG A 358 -6.94 6.86 7.15
CA ARG A 358 -6.23 7.47 8.27
C ARG A 358 -5.23 6.50 8.88
N THR A 359 -4.08 7.01 9.29
CA THR A 359 -3.08 6.26 10.05
C THR A 359 -3.53 6.18 11.52
N ALA A 360 -4.08 5.03 11.91
CA ALA A 360 -4.58 4.77 13.26
C ALA A 360 -3.53 4.12 14.17
N ALA A 361 -2.37 3.76 13.63
CA ALA A 361 -1.28 3.12 14.36
C ALA A 361 0.06 3.25 13.60
N THR A 362 1.12 2.67 14.15
CA THR A 362 2.46 2.63 13.56
C THR A 362 3.10 4.03 13.51
N PHE A 363 3.98 4.27 12.55
CA PHE A 363 4.49 5.59 12.18
C PHE A 363 4.60 5.68 10.65
N TYR A 364 3.70 5.00 9.94
CA TYR A 364 3.67 4.99 8.48
C TYR A 364 2.51 5.83 7.97
N VAL A 365 2.83 6.82 7.14
CA VAL A 365 1.84 7.63 6.42
C VAL A 365 1.96 7.33 4.94
N LEU A 366 0.81 7.13 4.30
CA LEU A 366 0.73 6.89 2.87
C LEU A 366 0.49 8.19 2.10
N THR A 367 1.05 8.30 0.91
CA THR A 367 0.98 9.49 0.06
C THR A 367 0.88 9.11 -1.41
N ASP A 368 0.19 9.94 -2.19
CA ASP A 368 0.16 9.86 -3.65
C ASP A 368 1.08 10.93 -4.24
N LEU A 369 2.19 10.47 -4.83
CA LEU A 369 3.18 11.31 -5.50
C LEU A 369 3.21 11.09 -7.02
N SER A 370 2.13 10.57 -7.60
CA SER A 370 2.00 10.36 -9.05
C SER A 370 2.14 11.64 -9.88
N ASP A 371 1.95 12.81 -9.27
CA ASP A 371 2.19 14.12 -9.90
C ASP A 371 3.67 14.34 -10.27
N LEU A 372 4.60 13.59 -9.69
CA LEU A 372 6.04 13.63 -10.00
C LEU A 372 6.43 12.78 -11.22
N PHE A 373 5.48 12.04 -11.81
CA PHE A 373 5.73 11.30 -13.04
C PHE A 373 5.98 12.24 -14.24
N GLY A 374 6.89 11.84 -15.12
CA GLY A 374 7.33 12.62 -16.27
C GLY A 374 8.57 13.49 -16.02
N LEU A 375 9.04 13.61 -14.78
CA LEU A 375 10.33 14.25 -14.48
C LEU A 375 11.49 13.44 -15.05
N GLU A 376 12.52 14.13 -15.55
CA GLU A 376 13.73 13.48 -16.08
C GLU A 376 14.54 12.82 -14.95
N LEU A 377 14.94 11.57 -15.15
CA LEU A 377 15.75 10.84 -14.18
C LEU A 377 17.16 11.44 -14.10
N PRO A 378 17.67 11.74 -12.88
CA PRO A 378 19.08 12.12 -12.69
C PRO A 378 20.03 11.06 -13.26
N GLN A 379 21.24 11.48 -13.62
CA GLN A 379 22.25 10.57 -14.19
C GLN A 379 22.60 9.44 -13.22
N GLU A 380 22.68 9.74 -11.93
CA GLU A 380 22.97 8.79 -10.86
C GLU A 380 21.83 7.79 -10.67
N ALA A 381 20.57 8.26 -10.74
CA ALA A 381 19.40 7.39 -10.73
C ALA A 381 19.39 6.46 -11.95
N THR A 382 19.71 7.00 -13.13
CA THR A 382 19.84 6.24 -14.39
C THR A 382 20.88 5.13 -14.26
N ARG A 383 22.04 5.42 -13.64
CA ARG A 383 23.09 4.43 -13.36
C ARG A 383 22.60 3.35 -12.39
N ALA A 384 21.95 3.72 -11.29
CA ALA A 384 21.48 2.78 -10.28
C ALA A 384 20.39 1.84 -10.82
N LEU A 385 19.45 2.38 -11.60
CA LEU A 385 18.36 1.62 -12.21
C LEU A 385 18.83 0.79 -13.41
N GLY A 386 19.79 1.31 -14.18
CA GLY A 386 20.22 0.76 -15.47
C GLY A 386 19.32 1.18 -16.63
N LYS A 387 18.55 2.27 -16.47
CA LYS A 387 17.58 2.80 -17.43
C LYS A 387 17.50 4.32 -17.30
N GLY A 388 17.54 5.05 -18.41
CA GLY A 388 17.34 6.50 -18.46
C GLY A 388 15.93 6.92 -18.89
N GLY A 389 15.73 8.21 -19.11
CA GLY A 389 14.47 8.80 -19.55
C GLY A 389 13.75 9.50 -18.40
N VAL A 390 12.44 9.34 -18.31
CA VAL A 390 11.59 9.99 -17.30
C VAL A 390 11.08 9.01 -16.27
N VAL A 391 10.68 9.53 -15.10
CA VAL A 391 9.99 8.78 -14.06
C VAL A 391 8.61 8.34 -14.57
N THR A 392 8.35 7.04 -14.57
CA THR A 392 7.09 6.42 -15.05
C THR A 392 6.42 5.50 -14.04
N ASN A 393 7.07 5.24 -12.91
CA ASN A 393 6.57 4.40 -11.83
C ASN A 393 7.16 4.83 -10.47
N ASP A 394 6.64 4.25 -9.40
CA ASP A 394 7.01 4.57 -8.02
C ASP A 394 8.44 4.15 -7.61
N GLU A 395 8.99 3.05 -8.16
CA GLU A 395 10.40 2.66 -7.95
C GLU A 395 11.35 3.69 -8.55
N GLU A 396 11.11 4.08 -9.81
CA GLU A 396 11.86 5.16 -10.47
C GLU A 396 11.75 6.48 -9.70
N LEU A 397 10.58 6.77 -9.14
CA LEU A 397 10.34 7.95 -8.31
C LEU A 397 11.14 7.91 -7.00
N THR A 398 11.21 6.76 -6.33
CA THR A 398 12.04 6.61 -5.12
C THR A 398 13.51 6.91 -5.42
N TYR A 399 14.04 6.38 -6.52
CA TYR A 399 15.42 6.64 -6.91
C TYR A 399 15.63 8.09 -7.36
N TYR A 400 14.64 8.70 -8.03
CA TYR A 400 14.65 10.13 -8.33
C TYR A 400 14.81 10.95 -7.04
N LEU A 401 13.94 10.77 -6.05
CA LEU A 401 13.96 11.54 -4.80
C LEU A 401 15.24 11.28 -3.99
N LEU A 402 15.75 10.05 -4.01
CA LEU A 402 16.99 9.69 -3.32
C LEU A 402 18.19 10.46 -3.88
N PHE A 403 18.36 10.49 -5.21
CA PHE A 403 19.51 11.13 -5.83
C PHE A 403 19.34 12.64 -6.02
N LYS A 404 18.12 13.11 -6.31
CA LYS A 404 17.84 14.53 -6.55
C LYS A 404 17.67 15.32 -5.26
N ASP A 405 16.85 14.83 -4.34
CA ASP A 405 16.42 15.56 -3.16
C ASP A 405 17.02 15.01 -1.85
N ARG A 406 17.85 13.95 -1.93
CA ARG A 406 18.45 13.25 -0.78
C ARG A 406 17.39 12.74 0.21
N VAL A 407 16.20 12.38 -0.30
CA VAL A 407 15.07 11.84 0.46
C VAL A 407 14.80 10.41 0.02
N MET A 408 14.92 9.47 0.96
CA MET A 408 14.58 8.07 0.75
C MET A 408 13.22 7.75 1.38
N ILE A 409 12.22 7.41 0.55
CA ILE A 409 10.91 6.90 0.96
C ILE A 409 10.60 5.59 0.23
N ALA A 410 9.69 4.77 0.76
CA ALA A 410 9.44 3.45 0.19
C ALA A 410 8.24 3.47 -0.77
N PRO A 411 8.35 2.92 -1.99
CA PRO A 411 7.21 2.80 -2.90
C PRO A 411 6.28 1.66 -2.47
N LEU A 412 4.97 1.80 -2.67
CA LEU A 412 4.00 0.74 -2.34
C LEU A 412 4.04 -0.44 -3.31
N SER A 413 4.68 -0.31 -4.48
CA SER A 413 4.97 -1.47 -5.33
C SER A 413 5.83 -2.52 -4.67
N TYR A 414 6.69 -2.14 -3.72
CA TYR A 414 7.47 -3.10 -2.95
C TYR A 414 6.61 -3.94 -2.00
N TYR A 415 5.38 -3.49 -1.74
CA TYR A 415 4.39 -4.14 -0.87
C TYR A 415 3.26 -4.80 -1.69
N GLY A 416 3.48 -4.96 -3.01
CA GLY A 416 2.57 -5.68 -3.91
C GLY A 416 1.53 -4.83 -4.63
N LEU A 417 1.62 -3.49 -4.63
CA LEU A 417 0.78 -2.64 -5.48
C LEU A 417 1.36 -2.45 -6.90
N ASP A 418 0.51 -1.97 -7.81
CA ASP A 418 0.95 -1.58 -9.15
C ASP A 418 1.86 -0.34 -9.07
N ALA A 419 3.09 -0.47 -9.58
CA ALA A 419 4.11 0.57 -9.59
C ALA A 419 3.68 1.84 -10.36
N LYS A 420 2.69 1.74 -11.25
CA LYS A 420 2.14 2.88 -11.99
C LYS A 420 1.21 3.76 -11.16
N LYS A 421 0.94 3.41 -9.91
CA LYS A 421 0.08 4.20 -9.02
C LYS A 421 0.78 5.42 -8.43
N GLY A 422 2.11 5.36 -8.21
CA GLY A 422 2.85 6.46 -7.58
C GLY A 422 2.61 6.59 -6.07
N TYR A 423 2.07 5.55 -5.43
CA TYR A 423 1.79 5.56 -4.00
C TYR A 423 3.03 5.18 -3.21
N MET A 424 3.31 5.94 -2.14
CA MET A 424 4.50 5.78 -1.32
C MET A 424 4.13 5.66 0.16
N ARG A 425 5.04 5.08 0.93
CA ARG A 425 5.02 5.03 2.40
C ARG A 425 6.15 5.89 2.96
N ILE A 426 5.78 6.85 3.80
CA ILE A 426 6.67 7.70 4.58
C ILE A 426 6.76 7.14 6.01
N THR A 427 7.97 7.04 6.55
CA THR A 427 8.24 6.70 7.96
C THR A 427 8.37 7.99 8.77
N CYS A 428 7.43 8.24 9.66
CA CYS A 428 7.30 9.44 10.49
C CYS A 428 8.04 9.29 11.83
N SER A 429 9.28 8.81 11.80
CA SER A 429 10.09 8.61 13.01
C SER A 429 11.12 9.72 13.25
N GLY A 430 11.44 10.54 12.24
CA GLY A 430 12.41 11.64 12.36
C GLY A 430 12.10 12.63 13.49
N ASN A 431 13.07 13.49 13.81
CA ASN A 431 12.80 14.64 14.67
C ASN A 431 12.05 15.74 13.89
N GLU A 432 11.54 16.76 14.58
CA GLU A 432 10.74 17.82 13.97
C GLU A 432 11.45 18.53 12.80
N SER A 433 12.73 18.88 12.97
CA SER A 433 13.53 19.54 11.94
C SER A 433 13.69 18.68 10.69
N GLU A 434 13.98 17.39 10.88
CA GLU A 434 14.11 16.41 9.79
C GLU A 434 12.78 16.19 9.05
N LEU A 435 11.66 16.07 9.79
CA LEU A 435 10.34 15.94 9.19
C LEU A 435 9.95 17.20 8.42
N LYS A 436 10.23 18.39 8.96
CA LYS A 436 9.98 19.65 8.27
C LYS A 436 10.77 19.75 6.97
N ASP A 437 12.07 19.51 7.03
CA ASP A 437 12.97 19.53 5.86
C ASP A 437 12.52 18.51 4.79
N MET A 438 12.17 17.28 5.19
CA MET A 438 11.62 16.29 4.27
C MET A 438 10.37 16.79 3.55
N MET A 439 9.41 17.32 4.30
CA MET A 439 8.13 17.78 3.75
C MET A 439 8.33 19.02 2.87
N ASP A 440 9.25 19.93 3.22
CA ASP A 440 9.60 21.10 2.40
C ASP A 440 10.22 20.68 1.06
N ARG A 441 11.11 19.67 1.06
CA ARG A 441 11.69 19.13 -0.18
C ARG A 441 10.64 18.47 -1.07
N LEU A 442 9.75 17.66 -0.50
CA LEU A 442 8.65 17.02 -1.23
C LEU A 442 7.69 18.07 -1.81
N GLU A 443 7.35 19.10 -1.03
CA GLU A 443 6.49 20.20 -1.47
C GLU A 443 7.09 20.97 -2.65
N ASN A 444 8.36 21.36 -2.53
CA ASN A 444 9.08 22.06 -3.60
C ASN A 444 9.10 21.23 -4.88
N ARG A 445 9.30 19.91 -4.77
CA ARG A 445 9.37 19.03 -5.93
C ARG A 445 8.00 18.83 -6.58
N LEU A 446 6.93 18.76 -5.79
CA LEU A 446 5.55 18.76 -6.29
C LEU A 446 5.19 20.07 -6.99
N ILE A 447 5.55 21.22 -6.42
CA ILE A 447 5.35 22.54 -7.05
C ILE A 447 6.03 22.57 -8.43
N GLU A 448 7.30 22.18 -8.50
CA GLU A 448 8.05 22.15 -9.77
C GLU A 448 7.39 21.25 -10.81
N ALA A 449 7.06 20.00 -10.45
CA ALA A 449 6.42 19.05 -11.35
C ALA A 449 5.06 19.55 -11.84
N ARG A 450 4.26 20.15 -10.94
CA ARG A 450 2.95 20.69 -11.28
C ARG A 450 3.04 21.91 -12.17
N LEU A 451 4.04 22.80 -11.99
CA LEU A 451 4.27 23.93 -12.89
C LEU A 451 4.70 23.46 -14.29
N ILE A 452 5.60 22.47 -14.39
CA ILE A 452 5.99 21.85 -15.67
C ILE A 452 4.76 21.28 -16.38
N ARG A 453 3.91 20.56 -15.64
CA ARG A 453 2.66 19.97 -16.17
C ARG A 453 1.66 21.05 -16.60
N GLN A 454 1.52 22.12 -15.84
CA GLN A 454 0.63 23.24 -16.15
C GLN A 454 1.03 23.88 -17.47
N LYS A 455 2.32 24.21 -17.62
CA LYS A 455 2.86 24.75 -18.87
C LYS A 455 2.58 23.83 -20.06
N ALA A 456 2.85 22.53 -19.91
CA ALA A 456 2.61 21.55 -20.98
C ALA A 456 1.12 21.36 -21.33
N LEU A 457 0.20 21.56 -20.37
CA LEU A 457 -1.24 21.55 -20.62
C LEU A 457 -1.69 22.81 -21.36
N ILE A 458 -1.21 23.98 -20.93
CA ILE A 458 -1.49 25.27 -21.59
C ILE A 458 -1.00 25.22 -23.04
N GLU A 459 0.24 24.79 -23.31
CA GLU A 459 0.78 24.66 -24.67
C GLU A 459 -0.10 23.76 -25.57
N LYS A 460 -0.64 22.66 -25.02
CA LYS A 460 -1.54 21.75 -25.74
C LYS A 460 -2.92 22.36 -26.01
N ILE A 461 -3.42 23.18 -25.09
CA ILE A 461 -4.67 23.90 -25.22
C ILE A 461 -4.50 25.02 -26.26
N ASP A 462 -3.45 25.83 -26.16
CA ASP A 462 -3.14 26.93 -27.08
C ASP A 462 -3.02 26.45 -28.52
N ALA A 463 -2.37 25.31 -28.73
CA ALA A 463 -2.26 24.67 -30.06
C ALA A 463 -3.62 24.29 -30.68
N ARG A 464 -4.70 24.26 -29.90
CA ARG A 464 -6.07 23.90 -30.32
C ARG A 464 -7.05 25.07 -30.27
N LEU A 465 -6.67 26.19 -29.66
CA LEU A 465 -7.54 27.37 -29.53
C LEU A 465 -8.06 27.90 -30.88
N PRO A 466 -7.23 28.06 -31.93
CA PRO A 466 -7.71 28.60 -33.22
C PRO A 466 -8.78 27.71 -33.88
N GLU A 467 -8.60 26.39 -33.79
CA GLU A 467 -9.55 25.41 -34.30
C GLU A 467 -10.87 25.46 -33.50
N LEU A 468 -10.75 25.56 -32.17
CA LEU A 468 -11.89 25.63 -31.27
C LEU A 468 -12.71 26.92 -31.44
N GLU A 469 -12.06 28.07 -31.64
CA GLU A 469 -12.73 29.36 -31.83
C GLU A 469 -13.71 29.31 -33.00
N ARG A 470 -13.30 28.71 -34.12
CA ARG A 470 -14.13 28.54 -35.31
C ARG A 470 -15.32 27.61 -35.09
N ILE A 471 -15.14 26.55 -34.30
CA ILE A 471 -16.09 25.44 -34.16
C ILE A 471 -17.07 25.66 -33.00
N ASN A 472 -16.59 26.22 -31.89
CA ASN A 472 -17.36 26.41 -30.66
C ASN A 472 -16.91 27.69 -29.92
N PRO A 473 -17.34 28.88 -30.38
CA PRO A 473 -16.95 30.17 -29.78
C PRO A 473 -17.31 30.32 -28.29
N ALA A 474 -18.34 29.61 -27.82
CA ALA A 474 -18.73 29.62 -26.42
C ALA A 474 -17.74 28.86 -25.53
N LEU A 475 -17.34 27.66 -25.97
CA LEU A 475 -16.31 26.87 -25.26
C LEU A 475 -14.95 27.56 -25.34
N TYR A 476 -14.62 28.18 -26.47
CA TYR A 476 -13.41 29.00 -26.61
C TYR A 476 -13.31 30.08 -25.52
N ARG A 477 -14.36 30.90 -25.33
CA ARG A 477 -14.37 31.94 -24.29
C ARG A 477 -14.16 31.38 -22.89
N LYS A 478 -14.86 30.29 -22.55
CA LYS A 478 -14.68 29.58 -21.27
C LYS A 478 -13.24 29.11 -21.07
N VAL A 479 -12.63 28.50 -22.09
CA VAL A 479 -11.24 28.02 -22.03
C VAL A 479 -10.27 29.19 -21.86
N PHE A 480 -10.47 30.29 -22.59
CA PHE A 480 -9.63 31.48 -22.50
C PHE A 480 -9.66 32.10 -21.09
N GLU A 481 -10.84 32.25 -20.50
CA GLU A 481 -11.01 32.72 -19.12
C GLU A 481 -10.31 31.80 -18.09
N GLN A 482 -10.35 30.48 -18.31
CA GLN A 482 -9.64 29.51 -17.48
C GLN A 482 -8.12 29.67 -17.59
N ILE A 483 -7.56 29.89 -18.79
CA ILE A 483 -6.12 30.11 -19.00
C ILE A 483 -5.65 31.38 -18.30
N GLU A 484 -6.41 32.47 -18.43
CA GLU A 484 -6.15 33.73 -17.73
C GLU A 484 -6.14 33.54 -16.20
N HIS A 485 -7.13 32.82 -15.66
CA HIS A 485 -7.19 32.49 -14.24
C HIS A 485 -5.97 31.68 -13.79
N VAL A 486 -5.51 30.72 -14.60
CA VAL A 486 -4.36 29.89 -14.20
C VAL A 486 -3.01 30.60 -14.30
N SER A 487 -2.92 31.75 -14.97
CA SER A 487 -1.64 32.44 -15.24
C SER A 487 -1.17 33.38 -14.12
N GLN A 488 -1.84 33.36 -12.95
CA GLN A 488 -1.48 34.17 -11.78
C GLN A 488 -0.15 33.71 -11.12
N LYS A 489 0.65 34.66 -10.61
CA LYS A 489 2.08 34.47 -10.28
C LYS A 489 2.40 33.69 -9.00
N GLU A 490 1.45 33.52 -8.07
CA GLU A 490 1.70 32.81 -6.81
C GLU A 490 0.60 31.80 -6.53
N LYS A 491 0.98 30.53 -6.45
CA LYS A 491 0.05 29.42 -6.23
C LYS A 491 0.62 28.45 -5.22
N SER A 492 -0.21 28.06 -4.28
CA SER A 492 0.09 26.96 -3.37
C SER A 492 0.22 25.64 -4.15
N CYS A 493 0.90 24.69 -3.52
CA CYS A 493 1.04 23.34 -4.05
C CYS A 493 -0.33 22.74 -4.42
N SER A 494 -1.33 22.84 -3.53
CA SER A 494 -2.70 22.35 -3.79
C SER A 494 -3.37 23.03 -5.00
N GLN A 495 -3.33 24.37 -5.07
CA GLN A 495 -3.94 25.11 -6.18
C GLN A 495 -3.39 24.67 -7.54
N LEU A 496 -2.08 24.43 -7.64
CA LEU A 496 -1.47 23.93 -8.87
C LEU A 496 -2.01 22.55 -9.29
N LYS A 497 -2.36 21.68 -8.34
CA LYS A 497 -2.98 20.38 -8.66
C LYS A 497 -4.39 20.56 -9.20
N ASP A 498 -5.19 21.39 -8.55
CA ASP A 498 -6.57 21.66 -8.95
C ASP A 498 -6.62 22.33 -10.32
N ASP A 499 -5.73 23.28 -10.59
CA ASP A 499 -5.57 23.92 -11.89
C ASP A 499 -5.16 22.91 -12.96
N ASN A 500 -4.18 22.05 -12.69
CA ASN A 500 -3.76 21.02 -13.64
C ASN A 500 -4.87 20.04 -13.96
N LYS A 501 -5.68 19.68 -12.96
CA LYS A 501 -6.87 18.85 -13.18
C LYS A 501 -7.88 19.58 -14.06
N MET A 502 -8.19 20.83 -13.75
CA MET A 502 -9.11 21.66 -14.53
C MET A 502 -8.65 21.80 -15.98
N LEU A 503 -7.38 22.13 -16.23
CA LEU A 503 -6.81 22.23 -17.57
C LEU A 503 -6.83 20.88 -18.32
N ALA A 504 -6.56 19.77 -17.64
CA ALA A 504 -6.62 18.44 -18.26
C ALA A 504 -8.05 18.06 -18.66
N ASP A 505 -9.04 18.35 -17.80
CA ASP A 505 -10.46 18.14 -18.07
C ASP A 505 -10.91 19.05 -19.23
N THR A 506 -10.48 20.31 -19.26
CA THR A 506 -10.73 21.26 -20.36
C THR A 506 -10.11 20.77 -21.68
N LEU A 507 -8.86 20.32 -21.69
CA LEU A 507 -8.24 19.76 -22.89
C LEU A 507 -8.98 18.53 -23.42
N SER A 508 -9.52 17.69 -22.52
CA SER A 508 -10.37 16.56 -22.90
C SER A 508 -11.69 17.03 -23.52
N GLU A 509 -12.37 18.01 -22.90
CA GLU A 509 -13.59 18.63 -23.41
C GLU A 509 -13.37 19.23 -24.82
N MET A 510 -12.26 19.93 -25.02
CA MET A 510 -11.86 20.50 -26.32
C MET A 510 -11.64 19.40 -27.37
N ARG A 511 -10.91 18.34 -27.03
CA ARG A 511 -10.67 17.21 -27.96
C ARG A 511 -11.97 16.56 -28.40
N VAL A 512 -12.92 16.38 -27.49
CA VAL A 512 -14.24 15.84 -27.81
C VAL A 512 -15.02 16.80 -28.71
N ALA A 513 -15.02 18.10 -28.41
CA ALA A 513 -15.72 19.10 -29.21
C ALA A 513 -15.16 19.19 -30.65
N ILE A 514 -13.83 19.24 -30.77
CA ILE A 514 -13.13 19.26 -32.06
C ILE A 514 -13.40 17.98 -32.84
N LEU A 515 -13.27 16.81 -32.21
CA LEU A 515 -13.54 15.53 -32.87
C LEU A 515 -14.98 15.48 -33.38
N LYS A 516 -15.98 15.88 -32.57
CA LYS A 516 -17.39 15.89 -32.99
C LYS A 516 -17.65 16.78 -34.20
N ALA A 517 -16.91 17.88 -34.34
CA ALA A 517 -17.04 18.80 -35.46
C ALA A 517 -16.19 18.45 -36.68
N SER A 518 -15.27 17.48 -36.57
CA SER A 518 -14.44 17.06 -37.70
C SER A 518 -15.22 16.15 -38.65
N PRO A 519 -14.86 16.10 -39.96
CA PRO A 519 -15.48 15.17 -40.91
C PRO A 519 -15.40 13.71 -40.47
N GLU A 520 -14.33 13.33 -39.76
CA GLU A 520 -14.16 11.99 -39.20
C GLU A 520 -15.16 11.71 -38.07
N GLY A 521 -15.32 12.64 -37.12
CA GLY A 521 -16.30 12.47 -36.04
C GLY A 521 -17.73 12.52 -36.54
N GLN A 522 -18.00 13.35 -37.54
CA GLN A 522 -19.24 13.38 -38.29
C GLN A 522 -19.55 12.04 -38.97
N ALA A 523 -18.57 11.43 -39.66
CA ALA A 523 -18.70 10.11 -40.27
C ALA A 523 -18.87 8.99 -39.23
N LYS A 524 -18.16 9.07 -38.09
CA LYS A 524 -18.33 8.13 -36.96
C LYS A 524 -19.73 8.24 -36.35
N ALA A 525 -20.24 9.45 -36.17
CA ALA A 525 -21.60 9.68 -35.71
C ALA A 525 -22.62 9.10 -36.70
N ALA A 526 -22.44 9.36 -38.00
CA ALA A 526 -23.27 8.77 -39.04
C ALA A 526 -23.22 7.23 -39.00
N THR A 527 -22.04 6.63 -38.88
CA THR A 527 -21.89 5.17 -38.78
C THR A 527 -22.57 4.59 -37.54
N ALA A 528 -22.44 5.25 -36.39
CA ALA A 528 -23.09 4.82 -35.15
C ALA A 528 -24.62 4.87 -35.26
N ILE A 529 -25.16 5.95 -35.85
CA ILE A 529 -26.59 6.10 -36.16
C ILE A 529 -27.03 4.98 -37.10
N GLN A 530 -26.31 4.76 -38.20
CA GLN A 530 -26.61 3.70 -39.17
C GLN A 530 -26.59 2.30 -38.52
N SER A 531 -25.61 2.03 -37.64
CA SER A 531 -25.48 0.75 -36.93
C SER A 531 -26.63 0.53 -35.94
N PHE A 532 -27.02 1.57 -35.20
CA PHE A 532 -28.21 1.54 -34.34
C PHE A 532 -29.45 1.15 -35.15
N PHE A 533 -29.70 1.84 -36.27
CA PHE A 533 -30.83 1.55 -37.16
C PHE A 533 -30.78 0.15 -37.80
N ARG A 534 -29.59 -0.37 -38.14
CA ARG A 534 -29.43 -1.74 -38.66
C ARG A 534 -29.74 -2.79 -37.58
N GLY A 535 -29.17 -2.64 -36.39
CA GLY A 535 -29.44 -3.53 -35.26
C GLY A 535 -30.89 -3.45 -34.77
N TYR A 536 -31.53 -2.31 -35.01
CA TYR A 536 -32.95 -2.07 -34.77
C TYR A 536 -33.84 -2.78 -35.83
N ARG A 537 -33.55 -2.62 -37.13
CA ARG A 537 -34.29 -3.29 -38.24
C ARG A 537 -34.19 -4.83 -38.15
N ALA A 538 -33.10 -5.35 -37.61
CA ALA A 538 -32.88 -6.78 -37.37
C ALA A 538 -33.75 -7.37 -36.24
N ARG A 539 -34.29 -6.55 -35.33
CA ARG A 539 -35.09 -6.98 -34.16
C ARG A 539 -36.61 -6.99 -34.39
N LYS A 540 -37.07 -7.00 -35.63
CA LYS A 540 -38.50 -6.92 -35.97
C LYS A 540 -39.32 -8.11 -35.43
N GLY A 541 -40.26 -7.84 -34.51
CA GLY A 541 -41.38 -8.72 -34.18
C GLY A 541 -42.05 -8.49 -32.81
N GLY A 542 -43.01 -7.54 -32.71
CA GLY A 542 -44.00 -7.46 -31.61
C GLY A 542 -44.19 -6.07 -30.96
N GLU A 543 -45.42 -5.72 -30.54
CA GLU A 543 -45.84 -4.43 -29.93
C GLU A 543 -44.97 -3.98 -28.74
N ARG A 544 -44.37 -4.92 -27.99
CA ARG A 544 -43.48 -4.61 -26.85
C ARG A 544 -42.21 -3.84 -27.26
N LEU A 545 -41.83 -3.91 -28.54
CA LEU A 545 -40.70 -3.17 -29.10
C LEU A 545 -41.00 -1.67 -29.29
N GLN A 546 -42.27 -1.25 -29.39
CA GLN A 546 -42.69 0.13 -29.75
C GLN A 546 -42.43 1.17 -28.65
N ASN A 547 -42.66 0.84 -27.38
CA ASN A 547 -42.38 1.78 -26.30
C ASN A 547 -40.87 1.94 -26.05
N GLN A 548 -40.10 0.87 -26.23
CA GLN A 548 -38.63 0.92 -26.19
C GLN A 548 -38.05 1.77 -27.31
N LEU A 549 -38.73 1.79 -28.45
CA LEU A 549 -38.37 2.54 -29.64
C LEU A 549 -38.35 4.05 -29.42
N ASP A 550 -39.41 4.57 -28.85
CA ASP A 550 -39.51 6.00 -28.57
C ASP A 550 -38.49 6.43 -27.50
N GLU A 551 -38.27 5.61 -26.47
CA GLU A 551 -37.24 5.87 -25.47
C GLU A 551 -35.82 5.84 -26.06
N GLU A 552 -35.48 4.81 -26.84
CA GLU A 552 -34.16 4.71 -27.49
C GLU A 552 -33.97 5.82 -28.53
N TRP A 553 -35.04 6.22 -29.23
CA TRP A 553 -35.04 7.32 -30.20
C TRP A 553 -34.74 8.65 -29.53
N ILE A 554 -35.46 8.97 -28.46
CA ILE A 554 -35.26 10.19 -27.67
C ILE A 554 -33.83 10.20 -27.10
N GLN A 555 -33.36 9.09 -26.53
CA GLN A 555 -32.00 8.98 -26.00
C GLN A 555 -30.92 9.17 -27.09
N LEU A 556 -31.15 8.65 -28.30
CA LEU A 556 -30.24 8.84 -29.44
C LEU A 556 -30.22 10.31 -29.87
N ILE A 557 -31.37 10.94 -30.04
CA ILE A 557 -31.49 12.34 -30.43
C ILE A 557 -30.89 13.26 -29.36
N ASP A 558 -31.08 12.97 -28.08
CA ASP A 558 -30.45 13.72 -26.98
C ASP A 558 -28.93 13.57 -26.94
N LYS A 559 -28.40 12.38 -27.28
CA LYS A 559 -26.95 12.17 -27.43
C LYS A 559 -26.35 12.96 -28.60
N LEU A 560 -27.09 13.09 -29.69
CA LEU A 560 -26.63 13.77 -30.91
C LEU A 560 -26.78 15.29 -30.81
N PHE A 561 -27.88 15.76 -30.21
CA PHE A 561 -28.23 17.17 -30.13
C PHE A 561 -28.39 17.60 -28.67
N VAL A 562 -27.27 17.95 -28.04
CA VAL A 562 -27.21 18.33 -26.62
C VAL A 562 -27.96 19.63 -26.33
N LYS A 563 -28.07 20.55 -27.30
CA LYS A 563 -28.83 21.80 -27.18
C LYS A 563 -30.07 21.79 -28.09
N PRO A 564 -31.17 22.46 -27.71
CA PRO A 564 -32.33 22.63 -28.57
C PRO A 564 -31.94 23.33 -29.88
N CYS A 565 -32.29 22.73 -31.00
CA CYS A 565 -32.17 23.32 -32.33
C CYS A 565 -33.36 22.87 -33.19
N SER A 566 -33.64 23.58 -34.28
CA SER A 566 -34.74 23.24 -35.19
C SER A 566 -34.69 21.78 -35.64
N THR A 567 -33.49 21.28 -35.94
CA THR A 567 -33.25 19.88 -36.33
C THR A 567 -33.60 18.89 -35.23
N LYS A 568 -33.28 19.20 -33.96
CA LYS A 568 -33.65 18.35 -32.82
C LYS A 568 -35.16 18.27 -32.65
N THR A 569 -35.84 19.42 -32.72
CA THR A 569 -37.31 19.50 -32.60
C THR A 569 -37.99 18.74 -33.73
N GLU A 570 -37.48 18.87 -34.94
CA GLU A 570 -37.96 18.16 -36.13
C GLU A 570 -37.82 16.63 -35.95
N PHE A 571 -36.67 16.13 -35.51
CA PHE A 571 -36.46 14.69 -35.30
C PHE A 571 -37.25 14.09 -34.13
N LEU A 572 -37.55 14.87 -33.09
CA LEU A 572 -38.41 14.44 -31.99
C LEU A 572 -39.89 14.34 -32.42
N GLN A 573 -40.29 15.05 -33.48
CA GLN A 573 -41.65 15.07 -34.01
C GLN A 573 -41.92 13.99 -35.05
N TYR A 574 -40.92 13.20 -35.44
CA TYR A 574 -41.12 12.12 -36.42
C TYR A 574 -42.15 11.12 -35.91
N THR A 575 -43.10 10.77 -36.79
CA THR A 575 -44.06 9.69 -36.55
C THR A 575 -43.34 8.34 -36.51
N GLU A 576 -43.97 7.33 -35.92
CA GLU A 576 -43.46 5.95 -35.90
C GLU A 576 -43.06 5.46 -37.30
N ALA A 577 -43.91 5.71 -38.31
CA ALA A 577 -43.65 5.32 -39.69
C ALA A 577 -42.43 6.03 -40.30
N GLU A 578 -42.20 7.30 -39.92
CA GLU A 578 -41.05 8.09 -40.36
C GLU A 578 -39.76 7.66 -39.64
N LYS A 579 -39.83 7.32 -38.34
CA LYS A 579 -38.72 6.71 -37.58
C LYS A 579 -38.31 5.36 -38.18
N LEU A 580 -39.27 4.61 -38.71
CA LEU A 580 -39.08 3.30 -39.36
C LEU A 580 -38.56 3.39 -40.81
N ASN A 581 -38.66 4.56 -41.45
CA ASN A 581 -38.25 4.75 -42.83
C ASN A 581 -36.86 5.40 -42.90
N PHE A 582 -35.88 4.67 -43.43
CA PHE A 582 -34.49 5.10 -43.42
C PHE A 582 -34.15 6.13 -44.50
N ALA A 583 -34.96 6.25 -45.55
CA ALA A 583 -34.67 7.11 -46.70
C ALA A 583 -34.70 8.64 -46.36
N PRO A 584 -35.70 9.17 -45.62
CA PRO A 584 -35.70 10.58 -45.20
C PRO A 584 -34.49 10.94 -44.32
N TRP A 585 -34.06 10.01 -43.47
CA TRP A 585 -32.88 10.17 -42.62
C TRP A 585 -31.58 10.22 -43.42
N LEU A 586 -31.47 9.36 -44.45
CA LEU A 586 -30.30 9.30 -45.33
C LEU A 586 -30.15 10.58 -46.17
N GLU A 587 -31.26 11.10 -46.68
CA GLU A 587 -31.33 12.39 -47.38
C GLU A 587 -30.89 13.54 -46.45
N ARG A 588 -31.40 13.59 -45.21
CA ARG A 588 -31.03 14.63 -44.26
C ARG A 588 -29.58 14.54 -43.78
N LEU A 589 -29.05 13.32 -43.62
CA LEU A 589 -27.62 13.09 -43.36
C LEU A 589 -26.74 13.56 -44.52
N LYS A 590 -27.20 13.43 -45.78
CA LYS A 590 -26.52 13.99 -46.94
C LYS A 590 -26.53 15.52 -46.92
N GLU A 591 -27.67 16.13 -46.61
CA GLU A 591 -27.81 17.60 -46.50
C GLU A 591 -26.95 18.20 -45.39
N LEU A 592 -26.77 17.49 -44.28
CA LEU A 592 -25.88 17.88 -43.18
C LEU A 592 -24.39 17.63 -43.48
N GLY A 593 -24.04 17.11 -44.65
CA GLY A 593 -22.66 16.77 -45.04
C GLY A 593 -22.08 15.55 -44.31
N LEU A 594 -22.93 14.75 -43.65
CA LEU A 594 -22.55 13.64 -42.77
C LEU A 594 -22.51 12.28 -43.48
N SER A 595 -22.87 12.21 -44.76
CA SER A 595 -22.85 10.94 -45.51
C SER A 595 -21.55 10.76 -46.29
N GLN A 596 -20.76 9.74 -45.97
CA GLN A 596 -19.87 9.12 -46.95
C GLN A 596 -19.98 7.60 -46.92
N GLY A 597 -20.08 7.02 -48.13
CA GLY A 597 -19.83 5.60 -48.38
C GLY A 597 -21.07 4.71 -48.51
N SER A 598 -21.52 4.50 -49.76
CA SER A 598 -22.31 3.36 -50.26
C SER A 598 -23.33 2.73 -49.30
N VAL A 599 -24.43 3.43 -49.04
CA VAL A 599 -25.68 2.74 -48.70
C VAL A 599 -26.34 2.39 -50.02
N ARG A 600 -26.29 1.11 -50.39
CA ARG A 600 -27.18 0.62 -51.44
C ARG A 600 -28.63 0.66 -50.91
N PRO A 601 -29.62 1.03 -51.75
CA PRO A 601 -31.01 1.24 -51.31
C PRO A 601 -31.74 -0.02 -50.83
N ASP A 602 -31.10 -1.18 -50.95
CA ASP A 602 -31.62 -2.54 -50.78
C ASP A 602 -31.97 -2.87 -49.30
#